data_AF-A0A835SYC5-F1
#
_entry.id   AF-A0A835SYC5-F1
#
_cell.length_a   1.000
_cell.length_b   1.000
_cell.length_c   1.000
_cell.angle_alpha   90.00
_cell.angle_beta   90.00
_cell.angle_gamma   90.00
#
_symmetry.space_group_name_H-M   'P 1'
#
loop_
_entity.id
_entity.type
_entity.pdbx_description
1 polymer ?
#
loop_
_entity_poly.entity_id
_entity_poly.type
_entity_poly.pdbx_seq_one_letter_code
_entity_poly.pdbx_strand_id
1 'polypeptide(L)'
;MAANYTRRADVVNRGLSAYNTRWAMHTLPYIFGGGPLTPGAAGGGSAGAGGGAGAGAGVARKGKEGLGPAEEEAEQEVATRQEQQQHHHQQQQQQQPSAAEGRVLFATVLFGANDAVLPDGDGPAKGREKHVPVDEYGRNLRRMVSYMRAAGVGRVLLITTPPVWGPGRRDFLTQRFGERAAAWPLDRTLDTVAPYARAAAAAAAELGVPCLDLFNLLQQEPDWGERLLSDGLHFSPAGQARVWELMQALLVRVWPELRPEALPLQFPAWDAVDGEHPPVSFTAGRVIPPKGDAGGAAAAAVAAITTAAAAAAAPAAGSGGTDGATGGGAGAVRDGADAGGGGRGGGSQAAAGG
;
A
#
# COMPACT_ATOMS: atom_id res chain seq x y z
N MET A 1 -6.01 -21.64 2.58
CA MET A 1 -4.68 -21.27 3.13
C MET A 1 -3.91 -22.46 3.67
N ALA A 2 -4.43 -23.25 4.63
CA ALA A 2 -3.69 -24.36 5.25
C ALA A 2 -3.18 -25.45 4.28
N ALA A 3 -3.92 -25.78 3.22
CA ALA A 3 -3.48 -26.78 2.23
C ALA A 3 -2.31 -26.34 1.34
N ASN A 4 -2.06 -25.02 1.21
CA ASN A 4 -1.04 -24.47 0.30
C ASN A 4 0.20 -23.95 1.05
N TYR A 5 0.14 -23.86 2.38
CA TYR A 5 1.22 -23.34 3.22
C TYR A 5 1.73 -24.41 4.19
N THR A 6 2.36 -25.46 3.66
CA THR A 6 3.27 -26.32 4.45
C THR A 6 4.59 -25.63 4.79
N ARG A 7 4.80 -24.43 4.24
CA ARG A 7 5.97 -23.56 4.40
C ARG A 7 5.55 -22.25 5.05
N ARG A 8 6.35 -21.72 5.98
CA ARG A 8 5.95 -20.60 6.85
C ARG A 8 6.38 -19.26 6.27
N ALA A 9 5.42 -18.36 6.06
CA ALA A 9 5.63 -16.93 5.90
C ALA A 9 4.77 -16.21 6.94
N ASP A 10 5.38 -15.40 7.80
CA ASP A 10 4.63 -14.61 8.78
C ASP A 10 4.17 -13.30 8.14
N VAL A 11 2.86 -13.04 8.17
CA VAL A 11 2.29 -11.75 7.73
C VAL A 11 2.18 -10.83 8.94
N VAL A 12 2.98 -9.77 8.95
CA VAL A 12 2.94 -8.75 10.01
C VAL A 12 2.14 -7.55 9.52
N ASN A 13 0.87 -7.49 9.91
CA ASN A 13 0.05 -6.30 9.69
C ASN A 13 0.44 -5.21 10.70
N ARG A 14 0.76 -4.01 10.24
CA ARG A 14 1.15 -2.88 11.09
C ARG A 14 -0.02 -2.04 11.60
N GLY A 15 -1.26 -2.29 11.12
CA GLY A 15 -2.47 -1.77 11.75
C GLY A 15 -2.63 -0.25 11.71
N LEU A 16 -2.22 0.41 10.62
CA LEU A 16 -2.25 1.87 10.48
C LEU A 16 -3.67 2.38 10.14
N SER A 17 -4.57 2.27 11.12
CA SER A 17 -5.97 2.67 10.99
C SER A 17 -6.11 4.19 10.80
N ALA A 18 -6.69 4.59 9.68
CA ALA A 18 -6.94 5.99 9.31
C ALA A 18 -5.69 6.85 9.05
N TYR A 19 -4.51 6.24 8.86
CA TYR A 19 -3.29 6.98 8.53
C TYR A 19 -3.27 7.43 7.06
N ASN A 20 -2.71 8.61 6.82
CA ASN A 20 -2.27 9.06 5.51
C ASN A 20 -0.76 8.85 5.34
N THR A 21 -0.23 9.15 4.16
CA THR A 21 1.20 8.97 3.88
C THR A 21 2.11 9.90 4.70
N ARG A 22 1.66 11.11 5.08
CA ARG A 22 2.43 12.02 5.95
C ARG A 22 2.74 11.35 7.30
N TRP A 23 1.71 10.80 7.94
CA TRP A 23 1.88 10.17 9.26
C TRP A 23 2.60 8.83 9.15
N ALA A 24 2.29 8.05 8.10
CA ALA A 24 2.91 6.75 7.90
C ALA A 24 4.44 6.83 7.74
N MET A 25 4.96 7.89 7.13
CA MET A 25 6.40 8.12 7.02
C MET A 25 7.11 8.07 8.38
N HIS A 26 6.53 8.67 9.42
CA HIS A 26 7.11 8.67 10.76
C HIS A 26 7.16 7.27 11.41
N THR A 27 6.43 6.29 10.86
CA THR A 27 6.42 4.91 11.39
C THR A 27 7.55 4.04 10.84
N LEU A 28 8.15 4.40 9.69
CA LEU A 28 9.12 3.55 8.99
C LEU A 28 10.37 3.18 9.83
N PRO A 29 10.96 4.08 10.65
CA PRO A 29 12.04 3.74 11.58
C PRO A 29 11.68 2.60 12.54
N TYR A 30 10.46 2.62 13.08
CA TYR A 30 9.97 1.59 14.00
C TYR A 30 9.60 0.29 13.30
N ILE A 31 9.36 0.33 11.99
CA ILE A 31 8.97 -0.84 11.20
C ILE A 31 10.19 -1.60 10.69
N PHE A 32 11.20 -0.88 10.20
CA PHE A 32 12.35 -1.46 9.49
C PHE A 32 13.70 -1.22 10.17
N GLY A 33 13.75 -0.60 11.35
CA GLY A 33 14.97 -0.46 12.15
C GLY A 33 16.00 0.56 11.64
N GLY A 34 15.65 1.37 10.63
CA GLY A 34 16.50 2.48 10.16
C GLY A 34 16.36 3.74 11.03
N GLY A 35 17.34 4.66 10.93
CA GLY A 35 17.28 5.97 11.59
C GLY A 35 16.15 6.88 11.06
N PRO A 36 15.86 8.02 11.71
CA PRO A 36 14.79 8.93 11.30
C PRO A 36 14.92 9.36 9.84
N LEU A 37 13.79 9.48 9.14
CA LEU A 37 13.74 10.07 7.80
C LEU A 37 14.17 11.54 7.88
N THR A 38 15.36 11.85 7.38
CA THR A 38 15.82 13.24 7.28
C THR A 38 15.15 13.93 6.09
N PRO A 39 14.59 15.14 6.25
CA PRO A 39 14.12 15.93 5.13
C PRO A 39 15.33 16.36 4.28
N GLY A 40 15.52 15.77 3.10
CA GLY A 40 16.44 16.30 2.09
C GLY A 40 17.49 15.35 1.48
N ALA A 41 17.54 14.06 1.85
CA ALA A 41 18.51 13.14 1.26
C ALA A 41 18.08 12.67 -0.15
N ALA A 42 18.26 13.55 -1.14
CA ALA A 42 18.47 13.16 -2.52
C ALA A 42 19.98 13.13 -2.78
N GLY A 43 20.54 11.93 -2.98
CA GLY A 43 21.84 11.72 -3.63
C GLY A 43 23.10 11.92 -2.77
N GLY A 44 24.02 10.96 -2.87
CA GLY A 44 25.43 11.11 -2.47
C GLY A 44 25.90 10.09 -1.45
N GLY A 45 26.53 9.01 -1.92
CA GLY A 45 27.30 8.11 -1.06
C GLY A 45 28.69 8.66 -0.76
N SER A 46 29.23 8.33 0.41
CA SER A 46 30.63 7.96 0.64
C SER A 46 30.87 7.71 2.14
N ALA A 47 31.75 6.76 2.40
CA ALA A 47 32.11 6.15 3.67
C ALA A 47 32.93 7.05 4.63
N GLY A 48 32.94 6.66 5.90
CA GLY A 48 34.19 6.42 6.63
C GLY A 48 34.56 7.36 7.80
N ALA A 49 34.88 6.71 8.92
CA ALA A 49 35.59 7.19 10.13
C ALA A 49 34.79 8.15 11.05
N GLY A 50 34.78 8.01 12.37
CA GLY A 50 35.63 7.25 13.27
C GLY A 50 36.03 8.17 14.43
N GLY A 51 35.64 7.82 15.66
CA GLY A 51 36.34 8.21 16.89
C GLY A 51 35.96 9.54 17.54
N GLY A 52 35.58 9.44 18.82
CA GLY A 52 36.38 10.14 19.84
C GLY A 52 35.70 11.22 20.67
N ALA A 53 35.59 10.90 21.95
CA ALA A 53 35.77 11.78 23.10
C ALA A 53 34.65 12.76 23.48
N GLY A 54 34.18 12.57 24.72
CA GLY A 54 33.34 13.52 25.42
C GLY A 54 34.14 14.63 26.09
N ALA A 55 33.40 15.63 26.55
CA ALA A 55 33.83 16.55 27.59
C ALA A 55 32.58 17.06 28.30
N GLY A 56 32.41 16.63 29.55
CA GLY A 56 31.41 17.18 30.45
C GLY A 56 31.82 18.58 30.90
N ALA A 57 30.86 19.49 30.90
CA ALA A 57 30.95 20.77 31.62
C ALA A 57 30.00 20.69 32.82
N GLY A 58 30.58 20.68 34.01
CA GLY A 58 29.86 20.64 35.27
C GLY A 58 29.06 21.92 35.53
N VAL A 59 27.91 21.75 36.16
CA VAL A 59 27.23 22.83 36.88
C VAL A 59 26.96 22.35 38.30
N ALA A 60 27.53 23.10 39.23
CA ALA A 60 27.49 22.90 40.66
C ALA A 60 26.07 22.77 41.22
N ARG A 61 25.89 21.88 42.21
CA ARG A 61 24.78 22.01 43.17
C ARG A 61 25.29 22.02 44.61
N LYS A 62 24.92 23.14 45.22
CA LYS A 62 24.93 23.55 46.61
C LYS A 62 24.49 22.44 47.57
N GLY A 63 25.12 22.42 48.74
CA GLY A 63 25.02 21.36 49.74
C GLY A 63 23.62 21.02 50.25
N LYS A 64 23.51 19.79 50.73
CA LYS A 64 22.46 19.31 51.61
C LYS A 64 23.12 18.59 52.78
N GLU A 65 22.59 18.87 53.96
CA GLU A 65 22.94 18.32 55.26
C GLU A 65 22.77 16.79 55.26
N GLY A 66 23.59 16.11 56.06
CA GLY A 66 23.73 14.64 56.07
C GLY A 66 22.43 13.92 56.40
N LEU A 67 22.11 12.92 55.59
CA LEU A 67 21.03 11.96 55.80
C LEU A 67 21.48 10.93 56.86
N GLY A 68 20.52 10.42 57.64
CA GLY A 68 20.81 9.42 58.67
C GLY A 68 21.21 8.07 58.05
N PRO A 69 21.89 7.18 58.81
CA PRO A 69 22.42 5.91 58.29
C PRO A 69 21.36 4.98 57.67
N ALA A 70 20.10 5.08 58.09
CA ALA A 70 18.99 4.31 57.51
C ALA A 70 18.51 4.84 56.14
N GLU A 71 18.71 6.13 55.86
CA GLU A 71 18.35 6.74 54.58
C GLU A 71 19.45 6.52 53.53
N GLU A 72 20.73 6.50 53.94
CA GLU A 72 21.85 6.13 53.08
C GLU A 72 21.79 4.66 52.63
N GLU A 73 21.40 3.72 53.51
CA GLU A 73 21.20 2.31 53.14
C GLU A 73 20.02 2.14 52.16
N ALA A 74 18.94 2.89 52.35
CA ALA A 74 17.79 2.85 51.44
C ALA A 74 18.12 3.45 50.05
N GLU A 75 18.91 4.52 49.99
CA GLU A 75 19.38 5.10 48.72
C GLU A 75 20.36 4.19 48.00
N GLN A 76 21.26 3.51 48.73
CA GLN A 76 22.17 2.51 48.16
C GLN A 76 21.40 1.30 47.60
N GLU A 77 20.35 0.84 48.27
CA GLU A 77 19.52 -0.27 47.77
C GLU A 77 18.73 0.13 46.50
N VAL A 78 18.21 1.36 46.44
CA VAL A 78 17.54 1.90 45.24
C VAL A 78 18.51 2.10 44.08
N ALA A 79 19.71 2.62 44.34
CA ALA A 79 20.75 2.78 43.32
C ALA A 79 21.19 1.42 42.75
N THR A 80 21.39 0.42 43.63
CA THR A 80 21.77 -0.93 43.22
C THR A 80 20.66 -1.60 42.39
N ARG A 81 19.37 -1.40 42.74
CA ARG A 81 18.24 -1.87 41.93
C ARG A 81 18.14 -1.17 40.58
N GLN A 82 18.44 0.13 40.51
CA GLN A 82 18.47 0.85 39.24
C GLN A 82 19.62 0.39 38.35
N GLU A 83 20.81 0.16 38.90
CA GLU A 83 21.95 -0.37 38.14
C GLU A 83 21.69 -1.80 37.65
N GLN A 84 21.09 -2.65 38.48
CA GLN A 84 20.68 -4.00 38.06
C GLN A 84 19.61 -3.95 36.99
N GLN A 85 18.62 -3.06 37.08
CA GLN A 85 17.62 -2.86 36.03
C GLN A 85 18.25 -2.31 34.73
N GLN A 86 19.21 -1.40 34.82
CA GLN A 86 19.93 -0.88 33.65
C GLN A 86 20.79 -1.97 33.01
N HIS A 87 21.50 -2.78 33.80
CA HIS A 87 22.25 -3.93 33.29
C HIS A 87 21.32 -4.98 32.66
N HIS A 88 20.16 -5.25 33.26
CA HIS A 88 19.17 -6.17 32.71
C HIS A 88 18.57 -5.64 31.42
N HIS A 89 18.31 -4.33 31.33
CA HIS A 89 17.81 -3.66 30.14
C HIS A 89 18.88 -3.60 29.03
N GLN A 90 20.15 -3.38 29.39
CA GLN A 90 21.28 -3.39 28.47
C GLN A 90 21.60 -4.80 27.97
N GLN A 91 21.51 -5.82 28.83
CA GLN A 91 21.60 -7.22 28.42
C GLN A 91 20.40 -7.66 27.57
N GLN A 92 19.17 -7.18 27.83
CA GLN A 92 18.03 -7.42 26.94
C GLN A 92 18.18 -6.72 25.59
N GLN A 93 18.81 -5.56 25.53
CA GLN A 93 19.14 -4.88 24.27
C GLN A 93 20.29 -5.57 23.52
N GLN A 94 21.27 -6.15 24.21
CA GLN A 94 22.37 -6.92 23.61
C GLN A 94 21.99 -8.37 23.25
N GLN A 95 20.95 -8.93 23.89
CA GLN A 95 20.37 -10.24 23.56
C GLN A 95 19.23 -10.14 22.54
N GLN A 96 18.90 -8.93 22.04
CA GLN A 96 18.16 -8.86 20.79
C GLN A 96 19.08 -9.43 19.71
N PRO A 97 18.70 -10.51 19.03
CA PRO A 97 19.51 -11.04 17.95
C PRO A 97 19.77 -9.91 16.98
N SER A 98 21.06 -9.61 16.76
CA SER A 98 21.58 -8.77 15.68
C SER A 98 20.68 -8.91 14.48
N ALA A 99 20.10 -7.80 14.01
CA ALA A 99 19.10 -7.77 12.94
C ALA A 99 19.53 -8.71 11.82
N ALA A 100 18.87 -9.88 11.76
CA ALA A 100 19.16 -10.88 10.76
C ALA A 100 18.87 -10.24 9.41
N GLU A 101 19.94 -9.89 8.68
CA GLU A 101 19.88 -9.56 7.28
C GLU A 101 19.03 -10.66 6.59
N GLY A 102 17.89 -10.28 5.99
CA GLY A 102 17.05 -11.20 5.22
C GLY A 102 15.73 -11.68 5.83
N ARG A 103 15.16 -11.03 6.86
CA ARG A 103 13.88 -11.48 7.46
C ARG A 103 12.59 -11.07 6.74
N VAL A 104 12.65 -10.12 5.79
CA VAL A 104 11.46 -9.62 5.05
C VAL A 104 11.46 -10.18 3.63
N LEU A 105 10.52 -11.09 3.33
CA LEU A 105 10.38 -11.67 1.98
C LEU A 105 10.01 -10.59 0.95
N PHE A 106 9.00 -9.78 1.27
CA PHE A 106 8.62 -8.57 0.55
C PHE A 106 7.77 -7.68 1.47
N ALA A 107 7.66 -6.40 1.13
CA ALA A 107 6.74 -5.46 1.76
C ALA A 107 5.67 -4.99 0.77
N THR A 108 4.47 -4.71 1.26
CA THR A 108 3.41 -4.06 0.49
C THR A 108 3.20 -2.63 0.99
N VAL A 109 2.89 -1.71 0.07
CA VAL A 109 2.53 -0.33 0.39
C VAL A 109 1.17 -0.04 -0.23
N LEU A 110 0.15 0.11 0.63
CA LEU A 110 -1.23 0.39 0.25
C LEU A 110 -1.73 1.62 1.04
N PHE A 111 -1.56 2.80 0.44
CA PHE A 111 -2.04 4.08 0.95
C PHE A 111 -2.78 4.85 -0.14
N GLY A 112 -3.47 5.94 0.23
CA GLY A 112 -4.14 6.83 -0.71
C GLY A 112 -5.61 7.08 -0.37
N ALA A 113 -6.29 6.09 0.21
CA ALA A 113 -7.70 6.23 0.58
C ALA A 113 -7.93 7.37 1.59
N ASN A 114 -7.07 7.54 2.59
CA ASN A 114 -7.17 8.65 3.54
C ASN A 114 -6.60 9.95 2.97
N ASP A 115 -5.49 9.86 2.23
CA ASP A 115 -4.85 10.98 1.55
C ASP A 115 -5.82 11.71 0.60
N ALA A 116 -6.72 10.97 -0.04
CA ALA A 116 -7.70 11.45 -0.99
C ALA A 116 -8.98 12.05 -0.38
N VAL A 117 -9.07 12.18 0.95
CA VAL A 117 -10.14 12.97 1.58
C VAL A 117 -10.17 14.36 0.97
N LEU A 118 -11.35 14.87 0.61
CA LEU A 118 -11.47 16.25 0.16
C LEU A 118 -11.09 17.23 1.28
N PRO A 119 -10.25 18.24 0.98
CA PRO A 119 -9.78 19.20 1.98
C PRO A 119 -10.87 20.16 2.46
N ASP A 120 -11.93 20.34 1.67
CA ASP A 120 -13.04 21.23 1.92
C ASP A 120 -14.36 20.44 2.04
N GLY A 121 -15.30 20.97 2.83
CA GLY A 121 -16.67 20.43 2.94
C GLY A 121 -17.21 20.43 4.37
N ASP A 122 -18.53 20.26 4.49
CA ASP A 122 -19.29 20.39 5.75
C ASP A 122 -19.15 19.21 6.72
N GLY A 123 -18.30 18.23 6.38
CA GLY A 123 -18.02 17.07 7.23
C GLY A 123 -17.21 17.39 8.50
N PRO A 124 -16.86 16.37 9.31
CA PRO A 124 -16.09 16.58 10.53
C PRO A 124 -14.66 17.05 10.24
N ALA A 125 -14.21 18.09 10.95
CA ALA A 125 -12.87 18.67 10.80
C ALA A 125 -11.75 17.63 10.92
N LYS A 126 -11.87 16.70 11.87
CA LYS A 126 -10.87 15.64 12.09
C LYS A 126 -10.69 14.72 10.88
N GLY A 127 -11.73 14.56 10.05
CA GLY A 127 -11.63 13.80 8.81
C GLY A 127 -10.72 14.48 7.79
N ARG A 128 -10.78 15.80 7.69
CA ARG A 128 -10.07 16.62 6.70
C ARG A 128 -8.55 16.66 6.94
N GLU A 129 -8.11 16.50 8.19
CA GLU A 129 -6.67 16.41 8.54
C GLU A 129 -5.94 15.26 7.82
N LYS A 130 -6.68 14.28 7.30
CA LYS A 130 -6.14 13.15 6.54
C LYS A 130 -5.70 13.54 5.13
N HIS A 131 -6.21 14.64 4.57
CA HIS A 131 -5.91 15.05 3.21
C HIS A 131 -4.41 15.27 2.99
N VAL A 132 -3.90 14.73 1.89
CA VAL A 132 -2.54 14.97 1.39
C VAL A 132 -2.66 15.27 -0.11
N PRO A 133 -2.15 16.41 -0.62
CA PRO A 133 -2.20 16.72 -2.04
C PRO A 133 -1.57 15.61 -2.90
N VAL A 134 -2.14 15.33 -4.08
CA VAL A 134 -1.75 14.21 -4.97
C VAL A 134 -0.24 14.19 -5.24
N ASP A 135 0.35 15.36 -5.55
CA ASP A 135 1.79 15.46 -5.81
C ASP A 135 2.64 15.11 -4.58
N GLU A 136 2.17 15.51 -3.40
CA GLU A 136 2.85 15.17 -2.15
C GLU A 136 2.69 13.69 -1.82
N TYR A 137 1.50 13.12 -1.98
CA TYR A 137 1.25 11.69 -1.83
C TYR A 137 2.20 10.86 -2.73
N GLY A 138 2.33 11.24 -4.00
CA GLY A 138 3.26 10.58 -4.93
C GLY A 138 4.72 10.68 -4.49
N ARG A 139 5.15 11.84 -3.96
CA ARG A 139 6.51 12.00 -3.39
C ARG A 139 6.69 11.16 -2.12
N ASN A 140 5.68 11.08 -1.27
CA ASN A 140 5.73 10.29 -0.04
C ASN A 140 5.89 8.81 -0.36
N LEU A 141 5.11 8.26 -1.30
CA LEU A 141 5.28 6.87 -1.74
C LEU A 141 6.70 6.56 -2.23
N ARG A 142 7.29 7.46 -3.04
CA ARG A 142 8.67 7.30 -3.50
C ARG A 142 9.65 7.22 -2.33
N ARG A 143 9.51 8.14 -1.37
CA ARG A 143 10.36 8.15 -0.16
C ARG A 143 10.16 6.91 0.70
N MET A 144 8.93 6.42 0.85
CA MET A 144 8.64 5.18 1.59
C MET A 144 9.37 3.99 0.97
N VAL A 145 9.26 3.81 -0.35
CA VAL A 145 9.92 2.70 -1.06
C VAL A 145 11.44 2.83 -0.99
N SER A 146 11.99 4.02 -1.24
CA SER A 146 13.44 4.27 -1.12
C SER A 146 13.96 3.97 0.28
N TYR A 147 13.22 4.35 1.31
CA TYR A 147 13.57 4.04 2.70
C TYR A 147 13.56 2.53 2.97
N MET A 148 12.52 1.82 2.55
CA MET A 148 12.44 0.36 2.70
C MET A 148 13.63 -0.34 2.05
N ARG A 149 13.99 0.07 0.82
CA ARG A 149 15.17 -0.45 0.11
C ARG A 149 16.47 -0.17 0.88
N ALA A 150 16.65 1.05 1.37
CA ALA A 150 17.81 1.43 2.18
C ALA A 150 17.90 0.64 3.50
N ALA A 151 16.74 0.25 4.06
CA ALA A 151 16.64 -0.61 5.24
C ALA A 151 16.76 -2.13 4.92
N GLY A 152 17.18 -2.49 3.71
CA GLY A 152 17.44 -3.89 3.32
C GLY A 152 16.21 -4.66 2.82
N VAL A 153 15.07 -4.01 2.60
CA VAL A 153 13.90 -4.67 2.00
C VAL A 153 14.11 -4.79 0.48
N GLY A 154 14.54 -5.98 0.04
CA GLY A 154 14.87 -6.24 -1.37
C GLY A 154 13.67 -6.23 -2.33
N ARG A 155 12.46 -6.45 -1.83
CA ARG A 155 11.23 -6.53 -2.63
C ARG A 155 10.11 -5.68 -2.03
N VAL A 156 9.60 -4.74 -2.82
CA VAL A 156 8.49 -3.87 -2.43
C VAL A 156 7.43 -3.92 -3.52
N LEU A 157 6.17 -4.12 -3.15
CA LEU A 157 5.00 -4.09 -4.02
C LEU A 157 4.18 -2.85 -3.68
N LEU A 158 4.02 -1.95 -4.65
CA LEU A 158 3.07 -0.86 -4.52
C LEU A 158 1.67 -1.34 -4.91
N ILE A 159 0.67 -0.88 -4.17
CA ILE A 159 -0.73 -1.21 -4.43
C ILE A 159 -1.48 0.12 -4.51
N THR A 160 -2.17 0.37 -5.62
CA THR A 160 -2.95 1.60 -5.80
C THR A 160 -4.05 1.66 -4.74
N THR A 161 -4.44 2.87 -4.32
CA THR A 161 -5.66 3.03 -3.51
C THR A 161 -6.86 2.33 -4.18
N PRO A 162 -7.71 1.61 -3.43
CA PRO A 162 -8.91 1.00 -4.01
C PRO A 162 -9.90 2.07 -4.50
N PRO A 163 -10.86 1.70 -5.38
CA PRO A 163 -11.94 2.59 -5.77
C PRO A 163 -12.87 2.86 -4.58
N VAL A 164 -13.58 3.98 -4.62
CA VAL A 164 -14.62 4.34 -3.63
C VAL A 164 -15.98 4.21 -4.28
N TRP A 165 -16.91 3.57 -3.57
CA TRP A 165 -18.29 3.44 -4.02
C TRP A 165 -19.18 4.44 -3.29
N GLY A 166 -19.71 5.41 -4.04
CA GLY A 166 -20.46 6.55 -3.52
C GLY A 166 -21.69 6.19 -2.68
N PRO A 167 -22.57 5.27 -3.13
CA PRO A 167 -23.76 4.87 -2.36
C PRO A 167 -23.42 4.31 -0.98
N GLY A 168 -22.57 3.27 -0.90
CA GLY A 168 -22.15 2.73 0.40
C GLY A 168 -21.43 3.76 1.28
N ARG A 169 -20.68 4.70 0.67
CA ARG A 169 -20.04 5.78 1.42
C ARG A 169 -21.05 6.77 1.99
N ARG A 170 -22.11 7.09 1.25
CA ARG A 170 -23.23 7.90 1.73
C ARG A 170 -23.90 7.23 2.92
N ASP A 171 -24.23 5.95 2.80
CA ASP A 171 -24.88 5.17 3.86
C ASP A 171 -24.04 5.17 5.13
N PHE A 172 -22.73 4.97 5.01
CA PHE A 172 -21.81 5.05 6.15
C PHE A 172 -21.83 6.41 6.84
N LEU A 173 -21.80 7.51 6.07
CA LEU A 173 -21.80 8.85 6.65
C LEU A 173 -23.10 9.13 7.40
N THR A 174 -24.25 8.75 6.84
CA THR A 174 -25.56 8.88 7.48
C THR A 174 -25.65 8.01 8.74
N GLN A 175 -25.20 6.75 8.69
CA GLN A 175 -25.19 5.87 9.86
C GLN A 175 -24.28 6.41 10.98
N ARG A 176 -23.13 6.98 10.63
CA ARG A 176 -22.13 7.44 11.60
C ARG A 176 -22.44 8.81 12.21
N PHE A 177 -23.02 9.73 11.42
CA PHE A 177 -23.20 11.13 11.81
C PHE A 177 -24.67 11.58 11.85
N GLY A 178 -25.61 10.66 11.58
CA GLY A 178 -27.04 10.89 11.55
C GLY A 178 -27.53 11.59 10.28
N GLU A 179 -28.84 11.86 10.24
CA GLU A 179 -29.55 12.44 9.09
C GLU A 179 -28.93 13.72 8.52
N ARG A 180 -28.29 14.55 9.36
CA ARG A 180 -27.63 15.77 8.88
C ARG A 180 -26.57 15.49 7.80
N ALA A 181 -25.94 14.32 7.85
CA ALA A 181 -24.86 13.94 6.94
C ALA A 181 -25.36 13.47 5.58
N ALA A 182 -26.66 13.22 5.42
CA ALA A 182 -27.25 12.88 4.13
C ALA A 182 -27.06 14.03 3.12
N ALA A 183 -27.09 15.29 3.60
CA ALA A 183 -26.90 16.49 2.79
C ALA A 183 -25.42 16.88 2.59
N TRP A 184 -24.48 16.28 3.33
CA TRP A 184 -23.06 16.62 3.19
C TRP A 184 -22.50 16.16 1.84
N PRO A 185 -21.53 16.88 1.25
CA PRO A 185 -20.74 16.32 0.17
C PRO A 185 -20.03 15.04 0.66
N LEU A 186 -19.85 14.06 -0.24
CA LEU A 186 -19.06 12.88 0.11
C LEU A 186 -17.62 13.32 0.40
N ASP A 187 -17.01 12.73 1.43
CA ASP A 187 -15.62 13.02 1.79
C ASP A 187 -14.62 12.49 0.74
N ARG A 188 -15.05 11.52 -0.08
CA ARG A 188 -14.35 10.96 -1.23
C ARG A 188 -15.34 10.49 -2.29
N THR A 189 -14.96 10.57 -3.55
CA THR A 189 -15.68 9.96 -4.68
C THR A 189 -14.71 9.13 -5.52
N LEU A 190 -15.24 8.34 -6.46
CA LEU A 190 -14.42 7.61 -7.41
C LEU A 190 -13.46 8.54 -8.18
N ASP A 191 -13.95 9.69 -8.61
CA ASP A 191 -13.19 10.69 -9.37
C ASP A 191 -12.09 11.33 -8.51
N THR A 192 -12.35 11.60 -7.23
CA THR A 192 -11.35 12.25 -6.36
C THR A 192 -10.23 11.32 -5.96
N VAL A 193 -10.48 10.00 -5.92
CA VAL A 193 -9.43 9.00 -5.61
C VAL A 193 -8.62 8.57 -6.83
N ALA A 194 -9.17 8.70 -8.05
CA ALA A 194 -8.50 8.26 -9.28
C ALA A 194 -7.11 8.91 -9.52
N PRO A 195 -6.89 10.22 -9.26
CA PRO A 195 -5.56 10.83 -9.32
C PRO A 195 -4.53 10.17 -8.38
N TYR A 196 -4.95 9.72 -7.20
CA TYR A 196 -4.08 9.05 -6.24
C TYR A 196 -3.68 7.65 -6.75
N ALA A 197 -4.61 6.90 -7.33
CA ALA A 197 -4.30 5.62 -7.97
C ALA A 197 -3.26 5.78 -9.09
N ARG A 198 -3.44 6.80 -9.95
CA ARG A 198 -2.45 7.13 -11.01
C ARG A 198 -1.09 7.54 -10.42
N ALA A 199 -1.08 8.35 -9.37
CA ALA A 199 0.17 8.77 -8.72
C ALA A 199 0.93 7.58 -8.09
N ALA A 200 0.23 6.60 -7.53
CA ALA A 200 0.83 5.37 -7.01
C ALA A 200 1.44 4.51 -8.12
N ALA A 201 0.70 4.31 -9.21
CA ALA A 201 1.18 3.58 -10.38
C ALA A 201 2.41 4.26 -11.02
N ALA A 202 2.38 5.59 -11.15
CA ALA A 202 3.50 6.37 -11.66
C ALA A 202 4.74 6.26 -10.75
N ALA A 203 4.56 6.33 -9.43
CA ALA A 203 5.67 6.13 -8.47
C ALA A 203 6.26 4.72 -8.58
N ALA A 204 5.42 3.69 -8.78
CA ALA A 204 5.88 2.32 -8.95
C ALA A 204 6.71 2.16 -10.23
N ALA A 205 6.23 2.71 -11.34
CA ALA A 205 6.93 2.70 -12.62
C ALA A 205 8.31 3.40 -12.53
N GLU A 206 8.36 4.58 -11.92
CA GLU A 206 9.61 5.35 -11.75
C GLU A 206 10.64 4.59 -10.90
N LEU A 207 10.19 3.89 -9.86
CA LEU A 207 11.06 3.15 -8.95
C LEU A 207 11.41 1.74 -9.45
N GLY A 208 10.82 1.30 -10.56
CA GLY A 208 10.98 -0.06 -11.08
C GLY A 208 10.50 -1.13 -10.09
N VAL A 209 9.41 -0.87 -9.36
CA VAL A 209 8.77 -1.86 -8.48
C VAL A 209 7.44 -2.35 -9.07
N PRO A 210 7.03 -3.61 -8.80
CA PRO A 210 5.71 -4.08 -9.18
C PRO A 210 4.58 -3.19 -8.61
N CYS A 211 3.50 -3.05 -9.38
CA CYS A 211 2.30 -2.34 -8.97
C CYS A 211 1.06 -3.22 -9.14
N LEU A 212 0.25 -3.35 -8.09
CA LEU A 212 -1.09 -3.94 -8.17
C LEU A 212 -2.13 -2.83 -8.31
N ASP A 213 -2.72 -2.71 -9.49
CA ASP A 213 -3.73 -1.71 -9.82
C ASP A 213 -5.12 -2.13 -9.31
N LEU A 214 -5.29 -2.12 -7.99
CA LEU A 214 -6.58 -2.41 -7.35
C LEU A 214 -7.66 -1.42 -7.76
N PHE A 215 -7.29 -0.18 -8.08
CA PHE A 215 -8.26 0.84 -8.49
C PHE A 215 -9.05 0.32 -9.69
N ASN A 216 -8.37 -0.08 -10.77
CA ASN A 216 -9.04 -0.54 -11.98
C ASN A 216 -9.51 -2.00 -11.88
N LEU A 217 -8.72 -2.90 -11.27
CA LEU A 217 -9.05 -4.33 -11.25
C LEU A 217 -10.33 -4.63 -10.47
N LEU A 218 -10.59 -3.96 -9.36
CA LEU A 218 -11.82 -4.20 -8.60
C LEU A 218 -13.06 -3.70 -9.37
N GLN A 219 -12.94 -2.63 -10.17
CA GLN A 219 -14.07 -2.09 -10.95
C GLN A 219 -14.51 -2.99 -12.11
N GLN A 220 -13.70 -3.98 -12.49
CA GLN A 220 -14.04 -4.96 -13.52
C GLN A 220 -14.93 -6.08 -12.99
N GLU A 221 -15.11 -6.15 -11.68
CA GLU A 221 -15.89 -7.18 -11.02
C GLU A 221 -17.39 -6.83 -11.02
N PRO A 222 -18.28 -7.83 -11.21
CA PRO A 222 -19.71 -7.63 -11.01
C PRO A 222 -20.00 -7.16 -9.59
N ASP A 223 -20.86 -6.13 -9.51
CA ASP A 223 -21.35 -5.52 -8.27
C ASP A 223 -20.22 -5.12 -7.32
N TRP A 224 -19.06 -4.72 -7.85
CA TRP A 224 -17.85 -4.48 -7.06
C TRP A 224 -18.09 -3.55 -5.87
N GLY A 225 -18.89 -2.50 -6.06
CA GLY A 225 -19.15 -1.48 -5.05
C GLY A 225 -19.88 -2.04 -3.83
N GLU A 226 -20.91 -2.85 -4.05
CA GLU A 226 -21.73 -3.45 -3.00
C GLU A 226 -21.11 -4.74 -2.45
N ARG A 227 -20.57 -5.58 -3.33
CA ARG A 227 -20.04 -6.90 -2.99
C ARG A 227 -18.66 -6.83 -2.36
N LEU A 228 -17.76 -6.01 -2.88
CA LEU A 228 -16.35 -5.99 -2.46
C LEU A 228 -16.06 -4.93 -1.39
N LEU A 229 -16.95 -3.97 -1.17
CA LEU A 229 -16.81 -2.94 -0.13
C LEU A 229 -17.95 -3.04 0.89
N SER A 230 -17.64 -2.89 2.18
CA SER A 230 -18.64 -2.97 3.26
C SER A 230 -19.37 -1.65 3.51
N ASP A 231 -18.71 -0.53 3.24
CA ASP A 231 -19.18 0.82 3.58
C ASP A 231 -18.81 1.84 2.49
N GLY A 232 -18.65 1.34 1.26
CA GLY A 232 -18.14 2.08 0.11
C GLY A 232 -16.65 2.45 0.16
N LEU A 233 -15.91 2.00 1.19
CA LEU A 233 -14.47 2.26 1.34
C LEU A 233 -13.67 1.04 1.79
N HIS A 234 -14.06 0.40 2.89
CA HIS A 234 -13.37 -0.75 3.46
C HIS A 234 -13.78 -2.03 2.75
N PHE A 235 -12.85 -2.97 2.61
CA PHE A 235 -13.14 -4.25 1.96
C PHE A 235 -14.07 -5.11 2.81
N SER A 236 -15.10 -5.65 2.17
CA SER A 236 -15.87 -6.78 2.70
C SER A 236 -14.98 -8.04 2.77
N PRO A 237 -15.43 -9.14 3.42
CA PRO A 237 -14.71 -10.42 3.35
C PRO A 237 -14.46 -10.90 1.91
N ALA A 238 -15.44 -10.71 1.01
CA ALA A 238 -15.28 -11.02 -0.41
C ALA A 238 -14.26 -10.08 -1.08
N GLY A 239 -14.25 -8.80 -0.71
CA GLY A 239 -13.23 -7.84 -1.14
C GLY A 239 -11.81 -8.25 -0.74
N GLN A 240 -11.61 -8.64 0.53
CA GLN A 240 -10.31 -9.09 1.01
C GLN A 240 -9.84 -10.36 0.30
N ALA A 241 -10.73 -11.33 0.11
CA ALA A 241 -10.42 -12.55 -0.66
C ALA A 241 -10.00 -12.22 -2.09
N ARG A 242 -10.73 -11.30 -2.76
CA ARG A 242 -10.42 -10.91 -4.14
C ARG A 242 -9.08 -10.19 -4.25
N VAL A 243 -8.77 -9.29 -3.32
CA VAL A 243 -7.45 -8.62 -3.26
C VAL A 243 -6.33 -9.63 -3.08
N TRP A 244 -6.52 -10.64 -2.22
CA TRP A 244 -5.55 -11.70 -2.00
C TRP A 244 -5.31 -12.56 -3.25
N GLU A 245 -6.37 -12.91 -3.98
CA GLU A 245 -6.26 -13.63 -5.27
C GLU A 245 -5.45 -12.82 -6.30
N LEU A 246 -5.80 -11.55 -6.50
CA LEU A 246 -5.12 -10.66 -7.45
C LEU A 246 -3.65 -10.48 -7.09
N MET A 247 -3.36 -10.32 -5.79
CA MET A 247 -1.98 -10.20 -5.31
C MET A 247 -1.20 -11.49 -5.53
N GLN A 248 -1.73 -12.67 -5.19
CA GLN A 248 -1.06 -13.95 -5.46
C GLN A 248 -0.75 -14.13 -6.94
N ALA A 249 -1.71 -13.83 -7.82
CA ALA A 249 -1.52 -13.93 -9.26
C ALA A 249 -0.39 -13.00 -9.75
N LEU A 250 -0.26 -11.80 -9.18
CA LEU A 250 0.85 -10.91 -9.48
C LEU A 250 2.18 -11.44 -8.92
N LEU A 251 2.22 -11.88 -7.66
CA LEU A 251 3.42 -12.37 -6.98
C LEU A 251 4.03 -13.57 -7.72
N VAL A 252 3.22 -14.52 -8.19
CA VAL A 252 3.65 -15.66 -9.01
C VAL A 252 4.42 -15.20 -10.26
N ARG A 253 4.05 -14.06 -10.83
CA ARG A 253 4.67 -13.52 -12.06
C ARG A 253 5.94 -12.73 -11.78
N VAL A 254 5.91 -11.88 -10.76
CA VAL A 254 7.02 -10.94 -10.51
C VAL A 254 8.11 -11.55 -9.63
N TRP A 255 7.75 -12.46 -8.73
CA TRP A 255 8.63 -13.14 -7.79
C TRP A 255 8.27 -14.64 -7.67
N PRO A 256 8.43 -15.45 -8.73
CA PRO A 256 8.08 -16.87 -8.74
C PRO A 256 8.81 -17.70 -7.67
N GLU A 257 9.95 -17.22 -7.18
CA GLU A 257 10.71 -17.80 -6.06
C GLU A 257 10.03 -17.61 -4.69
N LEU A 258 9.09 -16.68 -4.59
CA LEU A 258 8.29 -16.45 -3.38
C LEU A 258 6.98 -17.24 -3.37
N ARG A 259 6.73 -18.08 -4.38
CA ARG A 259 5.60 -19.01 -4.34
C ARG A 259 5.69 -19.90 -3.10
N PRO A 260 4.57 -20.24 -2.45
CA PRO A 260 4.59 -21.12 -1.29
C PRO A 260 5.42 -22.38 -1.55
N GLU A 261 5.29 -23.02 -2.71
CA GLU A 261 5.99 -24.26 -3.08
C GLU A 261 7.48 -24.05 -3.43
N ALA A 262 7.95 -22.82 -3.56
CA ALA A 262 9.35 -22.47 -3.79
C ALA A 262 10.11 -22.11 -2.51
N LEU A 263 9.41 -21.72 -1.43
CA LEU A 263 10.03 -21.34 -0.16
C LEU A 263 10.64 -22.54 0.59
N PRO A 264 11.82 -22.46 1.20
CA PRO A 264 12.38 -23.61 1.92
C PRO A 264 11.44 -24.11 3.02
N LEU A 265 11.44 -25.42 3.28
CA LEU A 265 10.78 -25.99 4.45
C LEU A 265 11.41 -25.41 5.71
N GLN A 266 10.57 -25.11 6.72
CA GLN A 266 11.06 -24.60 8.00
C GLN A 266 11.89 -25.66 8.75
N PHE A 267 11.51 -26.92 8.59
CA PHE A 267 12.14 -28.08 9.22
C PHE A 267 12.35 -29.18 8.17
N PRO A 268 13.25 -30.14 8.42
CA PRO A 268 13.41 -31.28 7.52
C PRO A 268 12.12 -32.07 7.32
N ALA A 269 12.02 -32.73 6.15
CA ALA A 269 11.04 -33.78 5.92
C ALA A 269 11.29 -34.95 6.89
N TRP A 270 10.24 -35.72 7.19
CA TRP A 270 10.30 -36.77 8.22
C TRP A 270 11.38 -37.83 7.95
N ASP A 271 11.66 -38.11 6.67
CA ASP A 271 12.67 -39.07 6.21
C ASP A 271 14.11 -38.54 6.28
N ALA A 272 14.28 -37.24 6.51
CA ALA A 272 15.56 -36.58 6.73
C ALA A 272 15.87 -36.34 8.22
N VAL A 273 15.01 -36.79 9.14
CA VAL A 273 15.25 -36.72 10.59
C VAL A 273 16.11 -37.91 11.02
N ASP A 274 17.27 -37.62 11.60
CA ASP A 274 18.08 -38.60 12.33
C ASP A 274 17.28 -39.08 13.56
N GLY A 275 16.80 -40.32 13.51
CA GLY A 275 16.01 -40.91 14.59
C GLY A 275 16.81 -41.17 15.87
N GLU A 276 18.13 -41.35 15.77
CA GLU A 276 19.02 -41.59 16.90
C GLU A 276 19.46 -40.27 17.55
N HIS A 277 19.61 -39.21 16.74
CA HIS A 277 20.01 -37.88 17.22
C HIS A 277 19.12 -36.75 16.67
N PRO A 278 17.80 -36.70 16.96
CA PRO A 278 16.89 -35.74 16.35
C PRO A 278 17.32 -34.26 16.38
N PRO A 279 17.90 -33.72 17.48
CA PRO A 279 18.32 -32.32 17.53
C PRO A 279 19.26 -31.87 16.41
N VAL A 280 20.10 -32.77 15.87
CA VAL A 280 21.03 -32.43 14.79
C VAL A 280 20.32 -32.15 13.45
N SER A 281 19.11 -32.68 13.30
CA SER A 281 18.28 -32.55 12.10
C SER A 281 17.56 -31.20 12.03
N PHE A 282 17.33 -30.54 13.16
CA PHE A 282 16.53 -29.31 13.26
C PHE A 282 17.38 -28.03 13.23
N THR A 283 18.58 -28.06 12.64
CA THR A 283 19.39 -26.84 12.45
C THR A 283 18.68 -25.91 11.46
N ALA A 284 18.12 -24.81 11.97
CA ALA A 284 17.45 -23.78 11.19
C ALA A 284 18.34 -23.28 10.04
N GLY A 285 17.81 -23.22 8.82
CA GLY A 285 18.51 -22.65 7.66
C GLY A 285 19.14 -23.66 6.70
N ARG A 286 19.06 -24.98 6.93
CA ARG A 286 19.35 -25.95 5.86
C ARG A 286 18.24 -25.91 4.81
N VAL A 287 18.55 -25.33 3.64
CA VAL A 287 17.71 -25.45 2.46
C VAL A 287 17.74 -26.90 1.98
N ILE A 288 16.62 -27.60 2.09
CA ILE A 288 16.46 -28.92 1.47
C ILE A 288 16.09 -28.67 0.00
N PRO A 289 16.90 -29.13 -0.97
CA PRO A 289 16.59 -28.94 -2.38
C PRO A 289 15.32 -29.71 -2.77
N PRO A 290 14.49 -29.18 -3.67
CA PRO A 290 13.33 -29.90 -4.19
C PRO A 290 13.77 -31.17 -4.93
N LYS A 291 12.96 -32.23 -4.83
CA LYS A 291 13.11 -33.44 -5.67
C LYS A 291 12.86 -33.06 -7.14
N GLY A 292 13.70 -33.60 -8.03
CA GLY A 292 13.86 -33.19 -9.43
C GLY A 292 12.61 -33.13 -10.30
N ASP A 293 12.76 -32.38 -11.40
CA ASP A 293 11.76 -31.88 -12.33
C ASP A 293 10.70 -32.87 -12.81
N ALA A 294 9.43 -32.45 -12.71
CA ALA A 294 8.33 -32.91 -13.54
C ALA A 294 7.63 -31.67 -14.12
N GLY A 295 8.22 -31.11 -15.18
CA GLY A 295 7.66 -30.00 -15.92
C GLY A 295 6.51 -30.42 -16.85
N GLY A 296 5.63 -29.46 -17.14
CA GLY A 296 4.78 -29.48 -18.33
C GLY A 296 3.28 -29.38 -18.05
N ALA A 297 2.73 -28.16 -18.16
CA ALA A 297 1.40 -27.81 -18.69
C ALA A 297 0.84 -26.52 -18.05
N ALA A 298 1.42 -25.35 -18.34
CA ALA A 298 0.79 -24.07 -17.99
C ALA A 298 1.11 -22.94 -18.98
N ALA A 299 1.45 -23.27 -20.23
CA ALA A 299 2.00 -22.32 -21.21
C ALA A 299 0.95 -21.64 -22.12
N ALA A 300 -0.35 -21.89 -21.99
CA ALA A 300 -1.31 -21.51 -23.04
C ALA A 300 -2.23 -20.31 -22.75
N ALA A 301 -2.20 -19.70 -21.55
CA ALA A 301 -3.07 -18.55 -21.22
C ALA A 301 -2.34 -17.18 -21.19
N VAL A 302 -1.13 -17.12 -21.76
CA VAL A 302 -0.06 -16.16 -21.40
C VAL A 302 -0.14 -14.79 -22.13
N ALA A 303 -1.13 -14.52 -22.98
CA ALA A 303 -1.07 -13.36 -23.90
C ALA A 303 -1.77 -12.04 -23.44
N ALA A 304 -2.44 -11.95 -22.28
CA ALA A 304 -3.38 -10.84 -22.04
C ALA A 304 -3.04 -9.82 -20.93
N ILE A 305 -1.93 -9.94 -20.19
CA ILE A 305 -1.70 -9.07 -19.00
C ILE A 305 -0.32 -8.40 -19.01
N THR A 306 0.09 -7.87 -20.16
CA THR A 306 1.25 -6.95 -20.27
C THR A 306 0.99 -5.91 -21.35
N THR A 307 0.31 -4.82 -21.00
CA THR A 307 0.58 -3.44 -21.47
C THR A 307 -0.52 -2.50 -21.00
N ALA A 308 -0.31 -1.87 -19.84
CA ALA A 308 -0.95 -0.60 -19.51
C ALA A 308 0.12 0.35 -18.97
N ALA A 309 1.13 0.63 -19.79
CA ALA A 309 2.18 1.60 -19.50
C ALA A 309 2.56 2.49 -20.70
N ALA A 310 1.90 2.34 -21.87
CA ALA A 310 2.33 3.02 -23.10
C ALA A 310 1.27 3.95 -23.74
N ALA A 311 0.09 4.16 -23.17
CA ALA A 311 -0.99 4.92 -23.81
C ALA A 311 -1.30 6.30 -23.18
N ALA A 312 -0.33 6.92 -22.49
CA ALA A 312 -0.51 8.26 -21.92
C ALA A 312 0.72 9.15 -22.17
N ALA A 313 1.11 9.31 -23.44
CA ALA A 313 2.04 10.36 -23.86
C ALA A 313 1.90 10.65 -25.36
N ALA A 314 0.90 11.43 -25.74
CA ALA A 314 0.91 12.15 -27.02
C ALA A 314 0.19 13.49 -26.84
N PRO A 315 0.82 14.65 -27.13
CA PRO A 315 0.16 15.94 -27.12
C PRO A 315 -0.67 16.11 -28.40
N ALA A 316 -1.87 16.68 -28.27
CA ALA A 316 -2.68 17.10 -29.40
C ALA A 316 -1.99 18.29 -30.10
N ALA A 317 -1.34 18.05 -31.23
CA ALA A 317 -0.84 19.08 -32.12
C ALA A 317 -1.96 19.49 -33.11
N GLY A 318 -2.17 20.80 -33.22
CA GLY A 318 -3.22 21.40 -34.05
C GLY A 318 -3.00 21.25 -35.55
N SER A 319 -4.10 21.21 -36.30
CA SER A 319 -4.11 21.27 -37.76
C SER A 319 -4.48 22.69 -38.22
N GLY A 320 -3.45 23.46 -38.55
CA GLY A 320 -3.56 24.64 -39.40
C GLY A 320 -3.09 24.32 -40.81
N GLY A 321 -4.02 24.35 -41.77
CA GLY A 321 -3.92 25.05 -43.05
C GLY A 321 -3.03 24.55 -44.21
N THR A 322 -3.60 24.73 -45.41
CA THR A 322 -2.98 24.89 -46.76
C THR A 322 -2.50 23.62 -47.45
N ASP A 323 -2.68 23.33 -48.74
CA ASP A 323 -3.27 23.89 -49.97
C ASP A 323 -3.42 22.66 -50.93
N GLY A 324 -4.14 22.58 -52.05
CA GLY A 324 -4.84 23.51 -52.90
C GLY A 324 -5.24 22.80 -54.22
N ALA A 325 -6.16 23.44 -54.95
CA ALA A 325 -6.42 23.38 -56.40
C ALA A 325 -6.87 22.05 -57.07
N THR A 326 -8.10 22.05 -57.58
CA THR A 326 -8.45 22.26 -59.02
C THR A 326 -9.99 22.27 -59.14
N GLY A 327 -10.61 23.38 -59.57
CA GLY A 327 -11.14 23.59 -60.93
C GLY A 327 -12.38 22.71 -61.19
N GLY A 328 -13.60 23.16 -61.44
CA GLY A 328 -14.19 24.41 -61.90
C GLY A 328 -15.57 24.02 -62.47
N GLY A 329 -16.53 24.95 -62.58
CA GLY A 329 -17.76 24.70 -63.34
C GLY A 329 -19.03 25.26 -62.71
N ALA A 330 -19.55 26.30 -63.36
CA ALA A 330 -20.76 27.03 -63.04
C ALA A 330 -22.06 26.21 -63.22
N GLY A 331 -23.15 26.66 -62.59
CA GLY A 331 -24.50 26.20 -62.92
C GLY A 331 -25.55 26.70 -61.92
N ALA A 332 -26.30 27.72 -62.32
CA ALA A 332 -27.38 28.32 -61.57
C ALA A 332 -28.71 27.53 -61.71
N VAL A 333 -29.73 27.99 -60.95
CA VAL A 333 -31.18 27.94 -61.24
C VAL A 333 -32.03 26.88 -60.52
N ARG A 334 -32.79 27.40 -59.53
CA ARG A 334 -34.24 27.35 -59.24
C ARG A 334 -35.02 26.04 -58.98
N ASP A 335 -36.12 26.31 -58.25
CA ASP A 335 -37.37 25.57 -58.03
C ASP A 335 -37.30 24.47 -56.95
N GLY A 336 -38.18 24.41 -55.95
CA GLY A 336 -39.46 25.06 -55.72
C GLY A 336 -40.46 24.01 -55.24
N ALA A 337 -41.22 24.34 -54.18
CA ALA A 337 -42.51 23.72 -53.79
C ALA A 337 -42.49 22.24 -53.34
N ASP A 338 -43.38 21.72 -52.51
CA ASP A 338 -44.46 22.19 -51.62
C ASP A 338 -45.08 20.90 -51.00
N ALA A 339 -45.76 21.06 -49.86
CA ALA A 339 -46.87 20.25 -49.30
C ALA A 339 -46.74 18.70 -49.19
N GLY A 340 -47.19 18.05 -48.12
CA GLY A 340 -48.07 18.46 -47.05
C GLY A 340 -48.79 17.23 -46.45
N GLY A 341 -49.38 17.41 -45.26
CA GLY A 341 -50.42 16.56 -44.67
C GLY A 341 -49.93 15.25 -44.04
N GLY A 342 -50.32 14.84 -42.84
CA GLY A 342 -51.40 15.31 -41.98
C GLY A 342 -52.08 14.09 -41.33
N GLY A 343 -52.40 14.19 -40.03
CA GLY A 343 -53.39 13.35 -39.33
C GLY A 343 -52.80 12.10 -38.65
N ARG A 344 -52.69 12.03 -37.33
CA ARG A 344 -53.71 11.95 -36.24
C ARG A 344 -54.22 10.53 -35.97
N GLY A 345 -54.23 10.20 -34.68
CA GLY A 345 -55.03 9.14 -34.05
C GLY A 345 -54.15 8.01 -33.50
N GLY A 346 -54.14 7.66 -32.20
CA GLY A 346 -55.02 8.01 -31.09
C GLY A 346 -55.38 6.74 -30.31
N GLY A 347 -55.03 6.70 -29.01
CA GLY A 347 -55.62 5.83 -27.98
C GLY A 347 -55.18 4.35 -27.99
N SER A 348 -55.27 3.60 -26.90
CA SER A 348 -55.51 3.86 -25.48
C SER A 348 -55.31 2.52 -24.75
N GLN A 349 -55.00 2.56 -23.43
CA GLN A 349 -55.42 1.60 -22.38
C GLN A 349 -55.00 0.12 -22.50
N ALA A 350 -54.88 -0.70 -21.46
CA ALA A 350 -54.85 -0.63 -19.99
C ALA A 350 -54.62 -2.09 -19.51
N ALA A 351 -54.44 -2.25 -18.18
CA ALA A 351 -54.58 -3.48 -17.39
C ALA A 351 -53.50 -4.58 -17.54
N ALA A 352 -53.25 -5.49 -16.60
CA ALA A 352 -53.34 -5.59 -15.14
C ALA A 352 -52.91 -7.05 -14.81
N GLY A 353 -52.30 -7.27 -13.65
CA GLY A 353 -52.44 -8.53 -12.89
C GLY A 353 -51.52 -9.70 -13.25
N GLY A 354 -50.82 -10.21 -12.23
CA GLY A 354 -50.04 -11.45 -12.24
C GLY A 354 -48.94 -11.42 -11.19
#